data_AF-C7YP01-F1
#
_entry.id   AF-C7YP01-F1
#
_cell.length_a   1.000
_cell.length_b   1.000
_cell.length_c   1.000
_cell.angle_alpha   90.00
_cell.angle_beta   90.00
_cell.angle_gamma   90.00
#
_symmetry.space_group_name_H-M   'P 1'
#
loop_
_entity.id
_entity.type
_entity.pdbx_description
1 polymer ?
#
loop_
_entity_poly.entity_id
_entity_poly.type
_entity_poly.pdbx_seq_one_letter_code
_entity_poly.pdbx_strand_id
1 'polypeptide(L)'
;MGKKCKSVGPKPLDSSQGQAQESNTSYLFFHMPNAKHGEFCQWFPSIFTVSKAKISELVGRDIDEADPDGSITFNCAEQFMMFCKAARFTDRTHQAEILASSSPKEQKSLGRKTVGFTHDERDPIKSEVVEAGNMAKFTQNEHLGRKLLATGDRILVEAASRDRVWGIGYNENRAMNFRQHWGENLLGKALMETRAQLRRDELRKQRGDWWVEEEN
;
A
#
# COMPACT_ATOMS: atom_id res chain seq x y z
N MET A 1 -71.10 -41.50 28.45
CA MET A 1 -70.23 -40.39 28.91
C MET A 1 -68.82 -40.66 28.43
N GLY A 2 -67.99 -39.78 27.86
CA GLY A 2 -67.99 -38.35 27.57
C GLY A 2 -66.54 -38.06 27.16
N LYS A 3 -66.34 -37.52 25.96
CA LYS A 3 -65.06 -37.31 25.25
C LYS A 3 -64.07 -36.44 26.05
N LYS A 4 -62.76 -36.61 25.79
CA LYS A 4 -61.82 -35.51 25.47
C LYS A 4 -60.47 -36.03 24.97
N CYS A 5 -60.28 -35.98 23.64
CA CYS A 5 -58.96 -35.95 23.01
C CYS A 5 -58.25 -34.66 23.41
N LYS A 6 -56.97 -34.74 23.79
CA LYS A 6 -56.09 -33.58 23.91
C LYS A 6 -55.18 -33.53 22.69
N SER A 7 -55.36 -32.50 21.87
CA SER A 7 -54.50 -32.11 20.76
C SER A 7 -53.18 -31.56 21.29
N VAL A 8 -52.06 -32.10 20.83
CA VAL A 8 -50.73 -31.50 21.04
C VAL A 8 -50.35 -30.81 19.73
N GLY A 9 -50.37 -29.49 19.72
CA GLY A 9 -49.95 -28.67 18.57
C GLY A 9 -48.44 -28.74 18.33
N PRO A 10 -47.97 -28.40 17.12
CA PRO A 10 -46.55 -28.46 16.80
C PRO A 10 -45.74 -27.43 17.59
N LYS A 11 -44.53 -27.83 18.00
CA LYS A 11 -43.52 -26.95 18.61
C LYS A 11 -43.10 -25.86 17.60
N PRO A 12 -42.84 -24.62 18.06
CA PRO A 12 -42.36 -23.56 17.18
C PRO A 12 -40.95 -23.88 16.65
N LEU A 13 -40.74 -23.59 15.36
CA LEU A 13 -39.44 -23.64 14.71
C LEU A 13 -38.48 -22.64 15.37
N ASP A 14 -37.36 -23.14 15.88
CA ASP A 14 -36.22 -22.31 16.25
C ASP A 14 -35.53 -21.83 14.96
N SER A 15 -35.71 -20.55 14.68
CA SER A 15 -34.99 -19.80 13.66
C SER A 15 -33.67 -19.29 14.24
N SER A 16 -32.62 -20.12 14.24
CA SER A 16 -31.26 -19.68 14.49
C SER A 16 -30.47 -19.64 13.16
N GLN A 17 -30.57 -18.46 12.56
CA GLN A 17 -29.51 -17.67 11.91
C GLN A 17 -28.33 -18.46 11.30
N GLY A 18 -28.23 -18.31 9.97
CA GLY A 18 -27.05 -18.73 9.21
C GLY A 18 -25.77 -18.18 9.83
N GLN A 19 -24.86 -19.10 10.13
CA GLN A 19 -23.48 -18.75 10.44
C GLN A 19 -22.87 -18.17 9.17
N ALA A 20 -22.71 -16.84 9.16
CA ALA A 20 -21.81 -16.18 8.24
C ALA A 20 -20.44 -16.86 8.39
N GLN A 21 -19.93 -17.37 7.28
CA GLN A 21 -18.61 -17.95 7.18
C GLN A 21 -17.61 -16.86 7.58
N GLU A 22 -17.06 -16.93 8.79
CA GLU A 22 -15.95 -16.09 9.21
C GLU A 22 -14.84 -16.32 8.20
N SER A 23 -14.62 -15.36 7.31
CA SER A 23 -13.46 -15.37 6.44
C SER A 23 -12.25 -15.41 7.36
N ASN A 24 -11.53 -16.54 7.38
CA ASN A 24 -10.29 -16.71 8.14
C ASN A 24 -9.18 -15.89 7.47
N THR A 25 -9.37 -14.57 7.43
CA THR A 25 -8.45 -13.64 6.82
C THR A 25 -7.30 -13.44 7.79
N SER A 26 -6.28 -14.29 7.65
CA SER A 26 -5.08 -14.22 8.47
C SER A 26 -4.28 -12.94 8.20
N TYR A 27 -3.61 -12.44 9.25
CA TYR A 27 -2.69 -11.32 9.14
C TYR A 27 -1.32 -11.79 8.64
N LEU A 28 -0.68 -10.99 7.79
CA LEU A 28 0.73 -11.12 7.45
C LEU A 28 1.43 -9.85 7.92
N PHE A 29 2.23 -10.00 8.98
CA PHE A 29 3.03 -8.91 9.50
C PHE A 29 4.34 -8.78 8.73
N PHE A 30 4.76 -7.54 8.50
CA PHE A 30 6.06 -7.21 7.92
C PHE A 30 6.59 -5.95 8.60
N HIS A 31 7.92 -5.83 8.71
CA HIS A 31 8.61 -4.66 9.25
C HIS A 31 10.10 -4.77 8.96
N MET A 32 10.74 -3.72 8.47
CA MET A 32 12.16 -3.65 8.08
C MET A 32 12.57 -4.58 6.91
N PRO A 33 13.57 -4.18 6.11
CA PRO A 33 13.93 -4.93 4.89
C PRO A 33 14.62 -6.27 5.15
N ASN A 34 15.28 -6.42 6.30
CA ASN A 34 16.06 -7.62 6.65
C ASN A 34 15.27 -8.63 7.51
N ALA A 35 13.99 -8.37 7.75
CA ALA A 35 13.13 -9.28 8.49
C ALA A 35 12.35 -10.22 7.56
N LYS A 36 11.60 -11.14 8.15
CA LYS A 36 10.61 -11.93 7.42
C LYS A 36 9.62 -10.99 6.72
N HIS A 37 9.33 -11.26 5.46
CA HIS A 37 8.46 -10.43 4.61
C HIS A 37 8.98 -9.00 4.37
N GLY A 38 10.28 -8.77 4.58
CA GLY A 38 10.93 -7.48 4.39
C GLY A 38 10.78 -6.89 2.99
N GLU A 39 10.49 -7.71 1.97
CA GLU A 39 10.16 -7.26 0.61
C GLU A 39 8.99 -6.27 0.54
N PHE A 40 8.08 -6.30 1.51
CA PHE A 40 6.94 -5.38 1.59
C PHE A 40 7.29 -4.03 2.24
N CYS A 41 8.45 -3.96 2.92
CA CYS A 41 8.97 -2.72 3.47
C CYS A 41 9.41 -1.75 2.35
N GLN A 42 9.21 -0.44 2.56
CA GLN A 42 9.60 0.60 1.60
C GLN A 42 11.12 0.79 1.52
N TRP A 43 11.86 0.31 2.52
CA TRP A 43 13.33 0.33 2.58
C TRP A 43 13.98 -0.86 1.89
N PHE A 44 13.18 -1.83 1.42
CA PHE A 44 13.71 -2.97 0.71
C PHE A 44 14.34 -2.51 -0.61
N PRO A 45 15.58 -2.90 -0.93
CA PRO A 45 16.21 -2.55 -2.20
C PRO A 45 15.38 -3.07 -3.38
N SER A 46 14.91 -2.15 -4.21
CA SER A 46 14.09 -2.46 -5.38
C SER A 46 14.21 -1.30 -6.36
N ILE A 47 14.93 -1.53 -7.46
CA ILE A 47 15.12 -0.51 -8.48
C ILE A 47 13.85 -0.42 -9.33
N PHE A 48 13.36 0.79 -9.54
CA PHE A 48 12.26 1.06 -10.47
C PHE A 48 12.34 2.50 -10.99
N THR A 49 11.71 2.74 -12.13
CA THR A 49 11.72 4.03 -12.84
C THR A 49 10.30 4.56 -12.96
N VAL A 50 10.11 5.87 -12.77
CA VAL A 50 8.82 6.57 -12.93
C VAL A 50 9.01 7.76 -13.85
N SER A 51 8.08 7.98 -14.79
CA SER A 51 8.12 9.16 -15.66
C SER A 51 7.95 10.44 -14.86
N LYS A 52 8.65 11.51 -15.27
CA LYS A 52 8.53 12.83 -14.65
C LYS A 52 7.11 13.36 -14.77
N ALA A 53 6.44 13.14 -15.91
CA ALA A 53 5.02 13.43 -16.10
C ALA A 53 4.13 12.80 -15.01
N LYS A 54 4.31 11.49 -14.71
CA LYS A 54 3.52 10.84 -13.66
C LYS A 54 3.81 11.40 -12.28
N ILE A 55 5.08 11.72 -12.00
CA ILE A 55 5.44 12.34 -10.73
C ILE A 55 4.80 13.73 -10.63
N SER A 56 4.86 14.54 -11.70
CA SER A 56 4.26 15.88 -11.75
C SER A 56 2.75 15.84 -11.47
N GLU A 57 2.05 14.87 -12.05
CA GLU A 57 0.62 14.61 -11.78
C GLU A 57 0.40 14.33 -10.29
N LEU A 58 1.16 13.39 -9.71
CA LEU A 58 1.02 12.97 -8.31
C LEU A 58 1.31 14.11 -7.32
N VAL A 59 2.26 14.99 -7.62
CA VAL A 59 2.65 16.08 -6.72
C VAL A 59 1.99 17.42 -7.05
N GLY A 60 1.29 17.52 -8.18
CA GLY A 60 0.67 18.76 -8.67
C GLY A 60 1.68 19.90 -8.89
N ARG A 61 2.90 19.57 -9.31
CA ARG A 61 4.02 20.50 -9.58
C ARG A 61 4.88 19.93 -10.69
N ASP A 62 5.37 20.78 -11.59
CA ASP A 62 6.28 20.32 -12.63
C ASP A 62 7.62 19.89 -12.04
N ILE A 63 8.05 18.67 -12.35
CA ILE A 63 9.32 18.13 -11.88
C ILE A 63 10.51 18.73 -12.63
N ASP A 64 10.39 18.88 -13.95
CA ASP A 64 11.45 19.39 -14.80
C ASP A 64 10.80 19.95 -16.08
N GLU A 65 10.70 21.27 -16.17
CA GLU A 65 10.09 21.93 -17.34
C GLU A 65 10.96 21.79 -18.59
N ALA A 66 12.27 21.56 -18.44
CA ALA A 66 13.19 21.41 -19.57
C ALA A 66 13.15 20.00 -20.18
N ASP A 67 12.74 19.00 -19.39
CA ASP A 67 12.63 17.60 -19.80
C ASP A 67 11.40 16.93 -19.14
N PRO A 68 10.17 17.31 -19.55
CA PRO A 68 8.93 16.81 -18.92
C PRO A 68 8.66 15.33 -19.22
N ASP A 69 9.17 14.83 -20.36
CA ASP A 69 8.98 13.45 -20.83
C ASP A 69 10.03 12.46 -20.28
N GLY A 70 11.05 12.98 -19.58
CA GLY A 70 12.08 12.17 -18.96
C GLY A 70 11.54 11.27 -17.83
N SER A 71 12.45 10.51 -17.23
CA SER A 71 12.11 9.63 -16.11
C SER A 71 13.18 9.65 -15.02
N ILE A 72 12.80 9.23 -13.82
CA ILE A 72 13.67 9.17 -12.66
C ILE A 72 13.70 7.73 -12.15
N THR A 73 14.90 7.23 -11.87
CA THR A 73 15.12 5.89 -11.32
C THR A 73 15.40 5.99 -9.82
N PHE A 74 14.74 5.13 -9.05
CA PHE A 74 14.82 5.08 -7.60
C PHE A 74 15.39 3.72 -7.16
N ASN A 75 16.18 3.70 -6.09
CA ASN A 75 16.78 2.47 -5.55
C ASN A 75 15.87 1.71 -4.57
N CYS A 76 14.84 2.36 -4.04
CA CYS A 76 13.81 1.79 -3.20
C CYS A 76 12.60 2.72 -3.16
N ALA A 77 11.49 2.24 -2.60
CA ALA A 77 10.27 3.04 -2.52
C ALA A 77 10.38 4.23 -1.56
N GLU A 78 11.20 4.14 -0.51
CA GLU A 78 11.45 5.28 0.39
C GLU A 78 12.09 6.47 -0.37
N GLN A 79 13.04 6.21 -1.28
CA GLN A 79 13.66 7.28 -2.07
C GLN A 79 12.62 8.02 -2.91
N PHE A 80 11.75 7.27 -3.60
CA PHE A 80 10.64 7.82 -4.38
C PHE A 80 9.68 8.65 -3.51
N MET A 81 9.27 8.12 -2.36
CA MET A 81 8.36 8.81 -1.44
C MET A 81 8.95 10.13 -0.95
N MET A 82 10.23 10.14 -0.56
CA MET A 82 10.89 11.35 -0.06
C MET A 82 11.15 12.35 -1.18
N PHE A 83 11.48 11.89 -2.39
CA PHE A 83 11.60 12.75 -3.57
C PHE A 83 10.26 13.44 -3.88
N CYS A 84 9.16 12.69 -3.97
CA CYS A 84 7.83 13.25 -4.22
C CYS A 84 7.41 14.23 -3.13
N LYS A 85 7.75 13.94 -1.87
CA LYS A 85 7.54 14.86 -0.76
C LYS A 85 8.28 16.19 -0.99
N ALA A 86 9.57 16.16 -1.31
CA ALA A 86 10.34 17.36 -1.59
C ALA A 86 9.83 18.10 -2.85
N ALA A 87 9.43 17.36 -3.87
CA ALA A 87 8.87 17.88 -5.11
C ALA A 87 7.55 18.64 -4.91
N ARG A 88 6.66 18.14 -4.04
CA ARG A 88 5.40 18.82 -3.71
C ARG A 88 5.61 20.27 -3.24
N PHE A 89 6.68 20.49 -2.47
CA PHE A 89 7.04 21.80 -1.92
C PHE A 89 8.11 22.53 -2.74
N THR A 90 8.37 22.10 -3.98
CA THR A 90 9.36 22.71 -4.89
C THR A 90 10.79 22.76 -4.34
N ASP A 91 11.10 21.91 -3.36
CA ASP A 91 12.39 21.87 -2.67
C ASP A 91 13.42 21.10 -3.51
N ARG A 92 14.01 21.81 -4.48
CA ARG A 92 14.97 21.24 -5.44
C ARG A 92 16.27 20.76 -4.77
N THR A 93 16.68 21.43 -3.69
CA THR A 93 17.88 21.06 -2.94
C THR A 93 17.73 19.67 -2.35
N HIS A 94 16.66 19.42 -1.57
CA HIS A 94 16.46 18.10 -0.99
C HIS A 94 16.07 17.05 -2.02
N GLN A 95 15.40 17.40 -3.13
CA GLN A 95 15.21 16.48 -4.26
C GLN A 95 16.54 15.91 -4.76
N ALA A 96 17.53 16.78 -5.02
CA ALA A 96 18.84 16.36 -5.48
C ALA A 96 19.59 15.52 -4.45
N GLU A 97 19.58 15.94 -3.17
CA GLU A 97 20.23 15.20 -2.08
C GLU A 97 19.61 13.80 -1.87
N ILE A 98 18.28 13.69 -1.96
CA ILE A 98 17.57 12.41 -1.83
C ILE A 98 17.93 11.46 -2.98
N LEU A 99 18.01 11.97 -4.21
CA LEU A 99 18.41 11.15 -5.37
C LEU A 99 19.87 10.70 -5.29
N ALA A 100 20.76 11.53 -4.72
CA ALA A 100 22.16 11.18 -4.54
C ALA A 100 22.39 10.10 -3.46
N SER A 101 21.47 9.95 -2.50
CA SER A 101 21.62 8.98 -1.42
C SER A 101 21.16 7.56 -1.80
N SER A 102 21.99 6.57 -1.49
CA SER A 102 21.65 5.13 -1.59
C SER A 102 21.05 4.53 -0.31
N SER A 103 20.95 5.32 0.77
CA SER A 103 20.56 4.86 2.10
C SER A 103 19.11 5.26 2.42
N PRO A 104 18.16 4.30 2.57
CA PRO A 104 16.77 4.61 2.94
C PRO A 104 16.65 5.42 4.23
N LYS A 105 17.56 5.18 5.18
CA LYS A 105 17.61 5.93 6.44
C LYS A 105 17.95 7.40 6.23
N GLU A 106 18.90 7.68 5.34
CA GLU A 106 19.32 9.03 4.99
C GLU A 106 18.26 9.73 4.16
N GLN A 107 17.72 9.07 3.11
CA GLN A 107 16.60 9.57 2.32
C GLN A 107 15.43 10.00 3.20
N LYS A 108 15.01 9.14 4.15
CA LYS A 108 13.97 9.48 5.13
C LYS A 108 14.34 10.67 6.01
N SER A 109 15.62 10.81 6.34
CA SER A 109 16.12 11.95 7.12
C SER A 109 16.09 13.25 6.34
N LEU A 110 16.45 13.22 5.07
CA LEU A 110 16.38 14.37 4.15
C LEU A 110 14.94 14.78 3.90
N GLY A 111 14.04 13.83 3.65
CA GLY A 111 12.61 14.13 3.50
C GLY A 111 11.95 14.69 4.76
N ARG A 112 12.52 14.52 5.96
CA ARG A 112 12.06 15.24 7.17
C ARG A 112 12.45 16.73 7.17
N LYS A 113 13.45 17.11 6.39
CA LYS A 113 13.99 18.48 6.29
C LYS A 113 13.42 19.28 5.11
N THR A 114 12.48 18.72 4.35
CA THR A 114 11.81 19.40 3.24
C THR A 114 11.32 20.79 3.66
N VAL A 115 11.83 21.80 2.96
CA VAL A 115 11.49 23.21 3.15
C VAL A 115 10.05 23.44 2.72
N GLY A 116 9.31 24.25 3.48
CA GLY A 116 7.91 24.58 3.19
C GLY A 116 6.91 23.46 3.50
N PHE A 117 7.34 22.34 4.08
CA PHE A 117 6.47 21.21 4.39
C PHE A 117 5.29 21.60 5.28
N THR A 118 4.07 21.28 4.83
CA THR A 118 2.84 21.34 5.61
C THR A 118 2.08 20.02 5.53
N HIS A 119 1.35 19.70 6.59
CA HIS A 119 0.46 18.53 6.59
C HIS A 119 -0.70 18.73 5.61
N ASP A 120 -1.26 19.93 5.54
CA ASP A 120 -2.43 20.25 4.71
C ASP A 120 -2.17 20.03 3.20
N GLU A 121 -0.95 20.29 2.72
CA GLU A 121 -0.61 20.03 1.32
C GLU A 121 -0.16 18.59 1.04
N ARG A 122 0.36 17.87 2.05
CA ARG A 122 0.93 16.53 1.87
C ARG A 122 -0.08 15.43 2.16
N ASP A 123 -0.90 15.58 3.18
CA ASP A 123 -1.83 14.54 3.62
C ASP A 123 -2.88 14.14 2.57
N PRO A 124 -3.39 15.04 1.71
CA PRO A 124 -4.29 14.66 0.63
C PRO A 124 -3.66 13.74 -0.42
N ILE A 125 -2.36 13.91 -0.72
CA ILE A 125 -1.68 13.18 -1.81
C ILE A 125 -0.84 11.99 -1.34
N LYS A 126 -0.56 11.87 -0.03
CA LYS A 126 0.44 10.92 0.49
C LYS A 126 0.13 9.46 0.15
N SER A 127 -1.14 9.07 0.17
CA SER A 127 -1.56 7.69 -0.09
C SER A 127 -1.38 7.35 -1.55
N GLU A 128 -1.82 8.23 -2.45
CA GLU A 128 -1.68 8.05 -3.90
C GLU A 128 -0.21 7.96 -4.32
N VAL A 129 0.66 8.81 -3.75
CA VAL A 129 2.11 8.69 -3.96
C VAL A 129 2.61 7.31 -3.53
N VAL A 130 2.29 6.86 -2.31
CA VAL A 130 2.79 5.56 -1.83
C VAL A 130 2.24 4.39 -2.66
N GLU A 131 0.99 4.46 -3.10
CA GLU A 131 0.40 3.48 -4.00
C GLU A 131 1.11 3.46 -5.36
N ALA A 132 1.36 4.61 -5.97
CA ALA A 132 2.10 4.71 -7.23
C ALA A 132 3.53 4.15 -7.12
N GLY A 133 4.23 4.44 -6.02
CA GLY A 133 5.56 3.91 -5.75
C GLY A 133 5.57 2.38 -5.58
N ASN A 134 4.59 1.84 -4.85
CA ASN A 134 4.42 0.39 -4.74
C ASN A 134 4.05 -0.23 -6.08
N MET A 135 3.18 0.41 -6.86
CA MET A 135 2.79 -0.08 -8.17
C MET A 135 4.00 -0.18 -9.11
N ALA A 136 4.82 0.87 -9.20
CA ALA A 136 6.06 0.86 -9.97
C ALA A 136 7.03 -0.22 -9.48
N LYS A 137 7.26 -0.30 -8.16
CA LYS A 137 8.11 -1.33 -7.54
C LYS A 137 7.68 -2.74 -7.92
N PHE A 138 6.42 -3.11 -7.68
CA PHE A 138 5.96 -4.49 -7.80
C PHE A 138 5.68 -4.92 -9.25
N THR A 139 5.38 -3.99 -10.17
CA THR A 139 5.27 -4.31 -11.60
C THR A 139 6.63 -4.45 -12.27
N GLN A 140 7.60 -3.59 -11.96
CA GLN A 140 8.92 -3.63 -12.61
C GLN A 140 9.84 -4.70 -12.00
N ASN A 141 9.57 -5.13 -10.77
CA ASN A 141 10.28 -6.23 -10.11
C ASN A 141 9.35 -7.45 -10.02
N GLU A 142 9.20 -8.19 -11.13
CA GLU A 142 8.21 -9.28 -11.24
C GLU A 142 8.30 -10.32 -10.12
N HIS A 143 9.50 -10.63 -9.63
CA HIS A 143 9.68 -11.54 -8.49
C HIS A 143 9.05 -11.01 -7.21
N LEU A 144 9.16 -9.71 -6.94
CA LEU A 144 8.48 -9.07 -5.83
C LEU A 144 6.96 -9.02 -6.07
N GLY A 145 6.52 -8.74 -7.30
CA GLY A 145 5.11 -8.79 -7.69
C GLY A 145 4.47 -10.15 -7.39
N ARG A 146 5.13 -11.24 -7.77
CA ARG A 146 4.71 -12.62 -7.45
C ARG A 146 4.61 -12.86 -5.95
N LYS A 147 5.57 -12.35 -5.16
CA LYS A 147 5.52 -12.45 -3.69
C LYS A 147 4.31 -11.72 -3.11
N LEU A 148 3.99 -10.53 -3.64
CA LEU A 148 2.80 -9.77 -3.22
C LEU A 148 1.51 -10.51 -3.58
N LEU A 149 1.39 -11.06 -4.78
CA LEU A 149 0.24 -11.85 -5.21
C LEU A 149 0.07 -13.13 -4.36
N ALA A 150 1.17 -13.80 -4.04
CA ALA A 150 1.20 -15.00 -3.18
C ALA A 150 0.77 -14.73 -1.73
N THR A 151 0.58 -13.47 -1.33
CA THR A 151 -0.04 -13.16 -0.04
C THR A 151 -1.51 -13.57 0.00
N GLY A 152 -2.14 -13.88 -1.14
CA GLY A 152 -3.54 -14.27 -1.20
C GLY A 152 -4.42 -13.14 -0.70
N ASP A 153 -5.42 -13.45 0.11
CA ASP A 153 -6.34 -12.44 0.66
C ASP A 153 -5.95 -11.98 2.08
N ARG A 154 -4.75 -12.35 2.54
CA ARG A 154 -4.24 -11.95 3.86
C ARG A 154 -4.19 -10.44 4.01
N ILE A 155 -4.48 -9.96 5.22
CA ILE A 155 -4.33 -8.55 5.57
C ILE A 155 -2.85 -8.28 5.83
N LEU A 156 -2.26 -7.40 5.02
CA LEU A 156 -0.87 -6.98 5.18
C LEU A 156 -0.78 -5.92 6.27
N VAL A 157 0.09 -6.13 7.25
CA VAL A 157 0.21 -5.27 8.43
C VAL A 157 1.66 -4.83 8.64
N GLU A 158 1.92 -3.53 8.49
CA GLU A 158 3.23 -2.95 8.81
C GLU A 158 3.37 -2.81 10.32
N ALA A 159 4.16 -3.71 10.92
CA ALA A 159 4.36 -3.83 12.37
C ALA A 159 5.45 -2.87 12.91
N ALA A 160 5.45 -1.64 12.42
CA ALA A 160 6.34 -0.57 12.87
C ALA A 160 5.88 -0.04 14.24
N SER A 161 6.68 -0.25 15.28
CA SER A 161 6.32 0.06 16.68
C SER A 161 6.20 1.55 17.02
N ARG A 162 6.64 2.44 16.14
CA ARG A 162 6.65 3.91 16.35
C ARG A 162 5.91 4.68 15.26
N ASP A 163 5.28 3.98 14.33
CA ASP A 163 4.53 4.59 13.23
C ASP A 163 3.06 4.17 13.33
N ARG A 164 2.18 5.11 13.64
CA ARG A 164 0.73 4.89 13.76
C ARG A 164 -0.04 5.32 12.51
N VAL A 165 0.63 5.88 11.50
CA VAL A 165 0.00 6.31 10.26
C VAL A 165 0.24 5.24 9.20
N TRP A 166 1.51 4.97 8.88
CA TRP A 166 1.85 3.96 7.89
C TRP A 166 1.83 2.55 8.46
N GLY A 167 2.14 2.42 9.76
CA GLY A 167 2.07 1.16 10.49
C GLY A 167 0.98 1.12 11.56
N ILE A 168 0.98 0.04 12.33
CA ILE A 168 0.02 -0.16 13.43
C ILE A 168 0.49 0.39 14.78
N GLY A 169 1.72 0.89 14.90
CA GLY A 169 2.27 1.39 16.16
C GLY A 169 2.66 0.31 17.17
N TYR A 170 2.71 -0.96 16.75
CA TYR A 170 3.14 -2.10 17.57
C TYR A 170 3.99 -3.04 16.74
N ASN A 171 4.94 -3.73 17.38
CA ASN A 171 5.64 -4.84 16.76
C ASN A 171 4.72 -6.07 16.66
N GLU A 172 5.10 -7.03 15.81
CA GLU A 172 4.31 -8.25 15.53
C GLU A 172 3.93 -9.00 16.81
N ASN A 173 4.90 -9.21 17.71
CA ASN A 173 4.71 -9.95 18.97
C ASN A 173 3.67 -9.33 19.91
N ARG A 174 3.45 -8.01 19.84
CA ARG A 174 2.46 -7.31 20.67
C ARG A 174 1.22 -6.88 19.89
N ALA A 175 1.22 -7.00 18.57
CA ALA A 175 0.19 -6.43 17.71
C ALA A 175 -1.21 -6.88 18.13
N MET A 176 -1.43 -8.18 18.30
CA MET A 176 -2.76 -8.71 18.62
C MET A 176 -3.25 -8.34 20.02
N ASN A 177 -2.34 -8.12 20.97
CA ASN A 177 -2.69 -7.68 22.33
C ASN A 177 -3.27 -6.25 22.34
N PHE A 178 -2.97 -5.45 21.32
CA PHE A 178 -3.41 -4.06 21.20
C PHE A 178 -4.22 -3.81 19.93
N ARG A 179 -4.94 -4.83 19.43
CA ARG A 179 -5.67 -4.78 18.16
C ARG A 179 -6.64 -3.60 18.04
N GLN A 180 -7.29 -3.23 19.15
CA GLN A 180 -8.23 -2.10 19.23
C GLN A 180 -7.53 -0.73 19.20
N HIS A 181 -6.21 -0.70 19.36
CA HIS A 181 -5.39 0.52 19.43
C HIS A 181 -4.42 0.64 18.28
N TRP A 182 -4.57 -0.18 17.23
CA TRP A 182 -3.74 -0.08 16.03
C TRP A 182 -3.82 1.32 15.41
N GLY A 183 -2.70 1.73 14.83
CA GLY A 183 -2.63 2.83 13.88
C GLY A 183 -3.39 2.52 12.58
N GLU A 184 -3.28 3.45 11.63
CA GLU A 184 -4.05 3.42 10.39
C GLU A 184 -3.62 2.32 9.41
N ASN A 185 -2.37 1.82 9.54
CA ASN A 185 -1.78 0.82 8.64
C ASN A 185 -1.90 1.21 7.15
N LEU A 186 -1.67 2.48 6.81
CA LEU A 186 -1.82 2.97 5.44
C LEU A 186 -0.90 2.21 4.46
N LEU A 187 0.29 1.77 4.89
CA LEU A 187 1.18 1.02 4.01
C LEU A 187 0.61 -0.36 3.67
N GLY A 188 0.07 -1.06 4.67
CA GLY A 188 -0.61 -2.33 4.45
C GLY A 188 -1.79 -2.20 3.48
N LYS A 189 -2.58 -1.12 3.61
CA LYS A 189 -3.68 -0.80 2.68
C LYS A 189 -3.18 -0.55 1.25
N ALA A 190 -2.15 0.28 1.08
CA ALA A 190 -1.56 0.59 -0.23
C ALA A 190 -1.01 -0.67 -0.95
N LEU A 191 -0.38 -1.58 -0.20
CA LEU A 191 0.10 -2.85 -0.75
C LEU A 191 -1.05 -3.79 -1.16
N MET A 192 -2.15 -3.82 -0.39
CA MET A 192 -3.33 -4.61 -0.73
C MET A 192 -4.05 -4.05 -1.96
N GLU A 193 -4.10 -2.73 -2.15
CA GLU A 193 -4.62 -2.11 -3.37
C GLU A 193 -3.70 -2.42 -4.56
N THR A 194 -2.38 -2.29 -4.39
CA THR A 194 -1.39 -2.69 -5.41
C THR A 194 -1.58 -4.16 -5.82
N ARG A 195 -1.80 -5.05 -4.86
CA ARG A 195 -2.11 -6.48 -5.11
C ARG A 195 -3.40 -6.64 -5.92
N ALA A 196 -4.45 -5.90 -5.58
CA ALA A 196 -5.72 -5.95 -6.30
C ALA A 196 -5.57 -5.46 -7.75
N GLN A 197 -4.81 -4.39 -7.98
CA GLN A 197 -4.49 -3.89 -9.31
C GLN A 197 -3.69 -4.91 -10.14
N LEU A 198 -2.64 -5.50 -9.57
CA LEU A 198 -1.85 -6.55 -10.23
C LEU A 198 -2.72 -7.74 -10.67
N ARG A 199 -3.65 -8.19 -9.83
CA ARG A 199 -4.60 -9.24 -10.19
C ARG A 199 -5.48 -8.84 -11.37
N ARG A 200 -5.99 -7.60 -11.37
CA ARG A 200 -6.81 -7.07 -12.48
C ARG A 200 -6.01 -7.05 -13.78
N ASP A 201 -4.73 -6.67 -13.73
CA ASP A 201 -3.87 -6.62 -14.90
C ASP A 201 -3.47 -8.02 -15.41
N GLU A 202 -3.25 -8.99 -14.52
CA GLU A 202 -3.06 -10.40 -14.91
C GLU A 202 -4.30 -10.99 -15.59
N LEU A 203 -5.51 -10.70 -15.07
CA LEU A 203 -6.75 -11.15 -15.69
C LEU A 203 -6.97 -10.52 -17.06
N ARG A 204 -6.71 -9.22 -17.22
CA ARG A 204 -6.77 -8.53 -18.53
C ARG A 204 -5.82 -9.17 -19.54
N LYS A 205 -4.59 -9.45 -19.11
CA LYS A 205 -3.58 -10.17 -19.92
C LYS A 205 -4.06 -11.55 -20.36
N GLN A 206 -4.63 -12.33 -19.44
CA GLN A 206 -5.12 -13.69 -19.71
C GLN A 206 -6.35 -13.70 -20.64
N ARG A 207 -7.20 -12.67 -20.57
CA ARG A 207 -8.38 -12.52 -21.42
C ARG A 207 -8.05 -12.09 -22.85
N GLY A 208 -6.82 -11.63 -23.09
CA GLY A 208 -6.42 -11.14 -24.41
C GLY A 208 -7.03 -9.78 -24.75
N ASP A 209 -7.50 -9.02 -23.75
CA ASP A 209 -8.11 -7.70 -23.91
C ASP A 209 -7.03 -6.61 -24.20
N TRP A 210 -6.15 -6.88 -25.16
CA TRP A 210 -5.08 -5.99 -25.62
C TRP A 210 -5.41 -5.34 -26.97
N TRP A 211 -6.58 -4.71 -27.08
CA TRP A 211 -6.90 -3.75 -28.16
C TRP A 211 -8.00 -2.79 -27.70
N VAL A 212 -7.64 -1.53 -27.43
CA VAL A 212 -8.47 -0.37 -27.77
C VAL A 212 -7.52 0.61 -28.43
N GLU A 213 -7.58 0.68 -29.76
CA GLU A 213 -7.09 1.84 -30.50
C GLU A 213 -7.97 3.02 -30.10
N GLU A 214 -7.39 4.04 -29.46
CA GLU A 214 -7.96 5.38 -29.54
C GLU A 214 -7.29 6.07 -30.73
N GLU A 215 -7.81 5.78 -31.93
CA GLU A 215 -7.81 6.75 -33.02
C GLU A 215 -9.17 7.47 -33.00
N ASN A 216 -9.17 8.74 -32.58
CA ASN A 216 -9.94 9.80 -33.23
C ASN A 216 -9.40 11.19 -32.87
#